data_AF-A0A450V7U6-F1
#
_entry.id   AF-A0A450V7U6-F1
#
_cell.length_a   1.000
_cell.length_b   1.000
_cell.length_c   1.000
_cell.angle_alpha   90.00
_cell.angle_beta   90.00
_cell.angle_gamma   90.00
#
_symmetry.space_group_name_H-M   'P 1'
#
loop_
_entity.id
_entity.type
_entity.pdbx_description
1 polymer ?
#
loop_
_entity_poly.entity_id
_entity_poly.type
_entity_poly.pdbx_seq_one_letter_code
_entity_poly.pdbx_strand_id
1 'polypeptide(L)'
;MLSGWYRNHNQPSSHRFHGPVQRAVIELDLLHKSLETTIEEGLAQTSDYLGRVGTEERHLIIFDCRPDIPWEKKVFTRKERQGEFRIGVWGM
;
A
#
# COMPACT_ATOMS: atom_id res chain seq x y z
N MET A 1 33.49 1.20 -7.15
CA MET A 1 33.40 -0.27 -6.97
C MET A 1 32.44 -0.55 -5.82
N LEU A 2 31.62 -1.59 -5.95
CA LEU A 2 30.46 -1.98 -5.11
C LEU A 2 29.11 -1.33 -5.45
N SER A 3 28.50 -1.79 -6.55
CA SER A 3 27.04 -1.78 -6.77
C SER A 3 26.61 -3.16 -7.26
N GLY A 4 26.87 -4.17 -6.43
CA GLY A 4 26.15 -5.44 -6.48
C GLY A 4 24.92 -5.33 -5.57
N TRP A 5 23.84 -6.01 -5.93
CA TRP A 5 22.54 -6.04 -5.24
C TRP A 5 21.50 -5.01 -5.72
N TYR A 6 21.08 -5.12 -6.98
CA TYR A 6 19.66 -5.03 -7.35
C TYR A 6 19.44 -5.78 -8.66
N ARG A 7 19.45 -7.12 -8.58
CA ARG A 7 19.05 -7.96 -9.72
C ARG A 7 17.53 -7.88 -9.80
N ASN A 8 17.02 -7.09 -10.74
CA ASN A 8 15.59 -6.96 -10.99
C ASN A 8 15.06 -8.29 -11.55
N HIS A 9 14.51 -9.14 -10.69
CA HIS A 9 13.90 -10.42 -11.07
C HIS A 9 12.47 -10.26 -11.63
N ASN A 10 12.07 -9.06 -12.04
CA ASN A 10 10.71 -8.77 -12.47
C ASN A 10 10.39 -9.23 -13.92
N GLN A 11 11.02 -10.31 -14.37
CA GLN A 11 10.68 -10.95 -15.64
C GLN A 11 9.89 -12.23 -15.31
N PRO A 12 8.55 -12.19 -15.34
CA PRO A 12 7.76 -13.37 -15.04
C PRO A 12 8.06 -14.44 -16.09
N SER A 13 8.39 -15.65 -15.65
CA SER A 13 8.37 -16.82 -16.52
C SER A 13 6.93 -17.02 -17.00
N SER A 14 6.68 -16.69 -18.26
CA SER A 14 5.37 -16.70 -18.93
C SER A 14 4.69 -18.07 -19.06
N HIS A 15 5.19 -19.10 -18.35
CA HIS A 15 4.83 -20.49 -18.58
C HIS A 15 3.81 -21.09 -17.59
N ARG A 16 3.08 -20.26 -16.81
CA ARG A 16 1.99 -20.79 -15.94
C ARG A 16 0.79 -19.87 -15.70
N PHE A 17 0.68 -18.75 -16.40
CA PHE A 17 -0.50 -17.87 -16.32
C PHE A 17 -1.03 -17.59 -17.73
N HIS A 18 -2.26 -18.04 -18.03
CA HIS A 18 -2.90 -17.88 -19.33
C HIS A 18 -3.99 -16.77 -19.35
N GLY A 19 -4.09 -15.96 -18.28
CA GLY A 19 -5.07 -14.88 -18.16
C GLY A 19 -4.44 -13.52 -17.88
N PRO A 20 -5.23 -12.43 -17.89
CA PRO A 20 -4.74 -11.09 -17.54
C PRO A 20 -4.12 -11.08 -16.14
N VAL A 21 -2.96 -10.45 -16.01
CA VAL A 21 -2.28 -10.31 -14.71
C VAL A 21 -2.81 -9.06 -14.00
N GLN A 22 -3.47 -9.25 -12.86
CA GLN A 22 -3.80 -8.15 -11.94
C GLN A 22 -2.59 -7.81 -11.07
N ARG A 23 -2.31 -6.52 -10.91
CA ARG A 23 -1.21 -6.01 -10.06
C ARG A 23 -1.79 -4.98 -9.11
N ALA A 24 -1.50 -5.07 -7.83
CA ALA A 24 -1.87 -4.05 -6.84
C ALA A 24 -0.66 -3.69 -5.98
N VAL A 25 -0.64 -2.46 -5.46
CA VAL A 25 0.29 -2.07 -4.39
C VAL A 25 -0.46 -2.07 -3.07
N ILE A 26 0.13 -2.73 -2.08
CA ILE A 26 -0.38 -2.79 -0.71
C ILE A 26 0.71 -2.22 0.20
N GLU A 27 0.43 -1.08 0.81
CA GLU A 27 1.23 -0.45 1.85
C GLU A 27 0.67 -0.82 3.22
N LEU A 28 1.54 -1.13 4.18
CA LEU A 28 1.16 -1.56 5.53
C LEU A 28 1.78 -0.63 6.56
N ASP A 29 0.94 -0.03 7.40
CA ASP A 29 1.37 0.90 8.45
C ASP A 29 0.84 0.49 9.83
N LEU A 30 1.61 0.81 10.86
CA LEU A 30 1.16 0.74 12.24
C LEU A 30 0.72 2.15 12.70
N LEU A 31 -0.40 2.22 13.41
CA LEU A 31 -0.87 3.47 14.00
C LEU A 31 0.04 3.90 15.16
N HIS A 32 1.02 4.75 14.86
CA HIS A 32 1.95 5.32 15.86
C HIS A 32 1.58 6.74 16.30
N LYS A 33 0.77 7.45 15.51
CA LYS A 33 0.35 8.85 15.74
C LYS A 33 -1.18 8.93 15.74
N SER A 34 -1.75 10.09 15.42
CA SER A 34 -3.16 10.17 15.05
C SER A 34 -3.42 9.43 13.74
N LEU A 35 -4.66 9.02 13.55
CA LEU A 35 -5.09 8.33 12.35
C LEU A 35 -4.90 9.21 11.12
N GLU A 36 -5.23 10.49 11.24
CA GLU A 36 -5.11 11.49 10.17
C GLU A 36 -3.66 11.62 9.71
N THR A 37 -2.71 11.75 10.64
CA THR A 37 -1.29 11.87 10.30
C THR A 37 -0.74 10.58 9.70
N THR A 38 -1.12 9.41 10.21
CA THR A 38 -0.73 8.14 9.61
C THR A 38 -1.25 8.00 8.17
N ILE A 39 -2.48 8.45 7.92
CA ILE A 39 -3.04 8.44 6.55
C ILE A 39 -2.30 9.41 5.64
N GLU A 40 -2.06 10.65 6.08
CA GLU A 40 -1.32 11.65 5.27
C GLU A 40 0.08 11.15 4.88
N GLU A 41 0.82 10.60 5.85
CA GLU A 41 2.17 10.05 5.62
C GLU A 41 2.12 8.82 4.70
N GLY A 42 1.20 7.88 4.94
CA GLY A 42 1.04 6.68 4.14
C GLY A 42 0.58 6.97 2.69
N LEU A 43 -0.29 7.98 2.49
CA LEU A 43 -0.69 8.43 1.15
C LEU A 43 0.50 9.02 0.38
N ALA A 44 1.31 9.84 1.03
CA ALA A 44 2.51 10.42 0.41
C ALA A 44 3.49 9.31 -0.01
N GLN A 45 3.79 8.35 0.88
CA GLN A 45 4.69 7.23 0.59
C GLN A 45 4.16 6.32 -0.53
N THR A 46 2.88 5.94 -0.45
CA THR A 46 2.21 5.13 -1.47
C THR A 46 2.24 5.83 -2.84
N SER A 47 2.17 7.17 -2.85
CA SER A 47 2.24 8.01 -4.05
C SER A 47 3.63 8.19 -4.66
N ASP A 48 4.68 8.05 -3.86
CA ASP A 48 6.06 8.17 -4.35
C ASP A 48 6.52 6.86 -5.02
N TYR A 49 6.10 5.72 -4.46
CA TYR A 49 6.33 4.40 -5.07
C TYR A 49 5.54 4.20 -6.39
N LEU A 50 4.51 5.01 -6.56
CA LEU A 50 3.49 4.98 -7.61
C LEU A 50 4.07 5.21 -9.00
N GLY A 51 4.96 6.19 -9.15
CA GLY A 51 5.64 6.51 -10.41
C GLY A 51 6.53 5.39 -10.96
N ARG A 52 6.80 4.34 -10.18
CA ARG A 52 7.74 3.27 -10.52
C ARG A 52 7.07 1.96 -10.98
N VAL A 53 5.82 1.71 -10.61
CA VAL A 53 5.17 0.37 -10.76
C VAL A 53 4.05 0.34 -11.80
N GLY A 54 3.51 1.49 -12.19
CA GLY A 54 2.55 1.58 -13.31
C GLY A 54 1.23 0.82 -13.10
N THR A 55 0.82 0.57 -11.85
CA THR A 55 -0.50 -0.01 -11.52
C THR A 55 -1.48 1.03 -10.98
N GLU A 56 -2.76 0.83 -11.29
CA GLU A 56 -3.89 1.69 -10.92
C GLU A 56 -4.55 1.29 -9.59
N GLU A 57 -4.35 0.06 -9.09
CA GLU A 57 -5.00 -0.44 -7.87
C GLU A 57 -4.09 -0.36 -6.64
N ARG A 58 -4.57 0.32 -5.59
CA ARG A 58 -3.75 0.67 -4.41
C ARG A 58 -4.51 0.61 -3.11
N HIS A 59 -3.84 0.08 -2.11
CA HIS A 59 -4.35 -0.04 -0.76
C HIS A 59 -3.32 0.39 0.27
N LEU A 60 -3.74 1.26 1.20
CA LEU A 60 -3.05 1.54 2.44
C LEU A 60 -3.81 0.83 3.56
N ILE A 61 -3.12 -0.01 4.33
CA ILE A 61 -3.71 -0.76 5.44
C ILE A 61 -3.04 -0.31 6.73
N ILE A 62 -3.83 0.21 7.66
CA ILE A 62 -3.38 0.74 8.94
C ILE A 62 -3.82 -0.19 10.06
N PHE A 63 -2.87 -0.68 10.84
CA PHE A 63 -3.11 -1.50 12.02
C PHE A 63 -3.06 -0.66 13.30
N ASP A 64 -4.17 -0.62 14.03
CA ASP A 64 -4.24 -0.07 15.38
C ASP A 64 -3.93 -1.15 16.42
N CYS A 65 -2.69 -1.17 16.90
CA CYS A 65 -2.23 -2.14 17.89
C CYS A 65 -2.59 -1.77 19.34
N ARG A 66 -3.36 -0.70 19.59
CA ARG A 66 -3.76 -0.33 20.95
C ARG A 66 -4.66 -1.40 21.57
N PRO A 67 -4.31 -1.94 22.76
CA PRO A 67 -5.01 -3.08 23.35
C PRO A 67 -6.36 -2.69 23.98
N ASP A 68 -6.55 -1.42 24.32
CA ASP A 68 -7.74 -0.85 24.93
C ASP A 68 -8.84 -0.50 23.91
N ILE A 69 -8.51 -0.54 22.62
CA ILE A 69 -9.46 -0.26 21.55
C ILE A 69 -10.10 -1.58 21.07
N PRO A 70 -11.44 -1.72 21.16
CA PRO A 70 -12.15 -2.88 20.60
C PRO A 70 -11.96 -2.98 19.09
N TRP A 71 -11.94 -4.20 18.56
CA TRP A 71 -11.73 -4.47 17.14
C TRP A 71 -12.74 -3.73 16.24
N GLU A 72 -14.00 -3.64 16.66
CA GLU A 72 -15.08 -2.98 15.93
C GLU A 72 -14.82 -1.48 15.70
N LYS A 73 -14.00 -0.86 16.55
CA LYS A 73 -13.61 0.56 16.41
C LYS A 73 -12.39 0.76 15.50
N LYS A 74 -11.63 -0.30 15.21
CA LYS A 74 -10.45 -0.26 14.34
C LYS A 74 -10.81 -0.49 12.87
N VAL A 75 -11.86 -1.28 12.64
CA VAL A 75 -12.30 -1.64 11.29
C VAL A 75 -12.99 -0.47 10.60
N PHE A 76 -12.38 0.03 9.53
CA PHE A 76 -13.02 0.99 8.64
C PHE A 76 -12.48 0.83 7.21
N THR A 77 -13.19 1.40 6.23
CA THR A 77 -12.70 1.55 4.87
C THR A 77 -13.10 2.92 4.33
N ARG A 78 -12.19 3.54 3.56
CA ARG A 78 -12.47 4.80 2.84
C ARG A 78 -11.65 4.90 1.56
N LYS A 79 -12.05 5.81 0.68
CA LYS A 79 -11.33 6.11 -0.56
C LYS A 79 -10.70 7.48 -0.44
N GLU A 80 -9.40 7.53 -0.63
CA GLU A 80 -8.62 8.76 -0.63
C GLU A 80 -8.09 9.07 -2.03
N ARG A 81 -7.75 10.34 -2.26
CA ARG A 81 -7.17 10.81 -3.51
C ARG A 81 -5.87 11.57 -3.24
N GLN A 82 -4.79 11.12 -3.86
CA GLN A 82 -3.48 11.77 -3.85
C GLN A 82 -3.08 12.09 -5.29
N GLY A 83 -3.26 13.34 -5.71
CA GLY A 83 -3.15 13.74 -7.12
C GLY A 83 -4.18 13.03 -8.00
N GLU A 84 -3.69 12.29 -9.00
CA GLU A 84 -4.51 11.51 -9.94
C GLU A 84 -4.85 10.10 -9.42
N PHE A 85 -4.23 9.68 -8.32
CA PHE A 85 -4.34 8.31 -7.83
C PHE A 85 -5.47 8.16 -6.82
N ARG A 86 -6.25 7.08 -6.98
CA ARG A 86 -7.24 6.64 -5.99
C ARG A 86 -6.63 5.55 -5.11
N ILE A 87 -6.71 5.73 -3.81
CA ILE A 87 -6.12 4.82 -2.82
C ILE A 87 -7.25 4.35 -1.89
N GLY A 88 -7.41 3.03 -1.75
CA GLY A 88 -8.29 2.46 -0.73
C GLY A 88 -7.56 2.44 0.60
N VAL A 89 -8.13 3.06 1.64
CA VAL A 89 -7.56 3.07 2.99
C VAL A 89 -8.39 2.17 3.88
N TRP A 90 -7.73 1.28 4.61
CA TRP A 90 -8.33 0.29 5.49
C TRP A 90 -7.80 0.43 6.91
N GLY A 91 -8.69 0.37 7.89
CA GLY A 91 -8.33 0.21 9.29
C GLY A 91 -8.54 -1.22 9.76
N MET A 92 -7.60 -1.72 10.57
CA MET A 92 -7.64 -3.01 11.26
C MET A 92 -7.15 -2.90 12.69
#